data_AF-A0A524LG04-F1
#
_entry.id   AF-A0A524LG04-F1
#
_cell.length_a   1.000
_cell.length_b   1.000
_cell.length_c   1.000
_cell.angle_alpha   90.00
_cell.angle_beta   90.00
_cell.angle_gamma   90.00
#
_symmetry.space_group_name_H-M   'P 1'
#
loop_
_entity.id
_entity.type
_entity.pdbx_description
1 polymer ?
#
loop_
_entity_poly.entity_id
_entity_poly.type
_entity_poly.pdbx_seq_one_letter_code
_entity_poly.pdbx_strand_id
1 'polypeptide(L)'
;LDRLAPPRAILASNSSGFPIAAMAGATARPERVIGWHWASPAYVMRFAEIVATDATAREVTEAVVGVAARCGKHPVVVKDNPMAWGFVANRIYFAMLREASRVVEEGVATHEQVNQLMVDCYRWPVGPFAMVKGATSGWKEDKS
;
A
#
# COMPACT_ATOMS: atom_id res chain seq x y z
N LEU A 1 -19.61 11.74 2.08
CA LEU A 1 -18.43 12.60 2.35
C LEU A 1 -18.42 13.83 1.45
N ASP A 2 -18.44 13.65 0.13
CA ASP A 2 -18.38 14.76 -0.85
C ASP A 2 -19.36 15.93 -0.55
N ARG A 3 -20.64 15.63 -0.32
CA ARG A 3 -21.64 16.67 0.01
C ARG A 3 -21.50 17.32 1.39
N LEU A 4 -20.88 16.63 2.35
CA LEU A 4 -20.87 17.06 3.76
C LEU A 4 -19.56 17.74 4.17
N ALA A 5 -18.45 17.40 3.50
CA ALA A 5 -17.15 17.97 3.81
C ALA A 5 -17.02 19.39 3.22
N PRO A 6 -16.28 20.30 3.89
CA PRO A 6 -16.01 21.63 3.35
C PRO A 6 -15.46 21.58 1.92
N PRO A 7 -15.72 22.56 1.05
CA PRO A 7 -15.26 22.55 -0.35
C PRO A 7 -13.75 22.31 -0.51
N ARG A 8 -12.95 22.86 0.42
CA ARG A 8 -11.47 22.72 0.43
C ARG A 8 -10.95 21.41 1.02
N ALA A 9 -11.81 20.54 1.55
CA ALA A 9 -11.38 19.31 2.21
C ALA A 9 -10.81 18.31 1.21
N ILE A 10 -9.67 17.71 1.56
CA ILE A 10 -9.04 16.61 0.81
C ILE A 10 -9.70 15.31 1.25
N LEU A 11 -10.14 14.49 0.29
CA LEU A 11 -10.70 13.17 0.54
C LEU A 11 -9.63 12.12 0.25
N ALA A 12 -8.94 11.67 1.30
CA ALA A 12 -7.89 10.67 1.20
C ALA A 12 -8.41 9.25 1.52
N SER A 13 -7.97 8.25 0.76
CA SER A 13 -8.29 6.84 1.00
C SER A 13 -7.03 6.02 1.29
N ASN A 14 -7.11 5.14 2.30
CA ASN A 14 -6.09 4.14 2.64
C ASN A 14 -6.38 2.76 2.00
N SER A 15 -7.16 2.70 0.92
CA SER A 15 -7.36 1.41 0.26
C SER A 15 -6.02 0.79 -0.13
N SER A 16 -5.86 -0.51 0.05
CA SER A 16 -4.61 -1.22 -0.29
C SER A 16 -4.54 -1.62 -1.78
N GLY A 17 -5.35 -1.01 -2.63
CA GLY A 17 -5.28 -1.27 -4.07
C GLY A 17 -6.54 -1.02 -4.89
N PHE A 18 -7.65 -0.57 -4.30
CA PHE A 18 -8.80 -0.14 -5.11
C PHE A 18 -8.44 1.18 -5.83
N PRO A 19 -8.72 1.31 -7.14
CA PRO A 19 -8.34 2.49 -7.90
C PRO A 19 -8.90 3.79 -7.32
N ILE A 20 -8.02 4.78 -7.13
CA ILE A 20 -8.41 6.08 -6.59
C ILE A 20 -9.27 6.85 -7.59
N ALA A 21 -9.01 6.70 -8.89
CA ALA A 21 -9.80 7.29 -9.97
C ALA A 21 -11.26 6.83 -9.94
N ALA A 22 -11.51 5.56 -9.60
CA ALA A 22 -12.86 5.05 -9.42
C ALA A 22 -13.57 5.69 -8.22
N MET A 23 -12.85 5.93 -7.11
CA MET A 23 -13.39 6.67 -5.96
C MET A 23 -13.63 8.15 -6.30
N ALA A 24 -12.72 8.77 -7.06
CA ALA A 24 -12.80 10.15 -7.48
C ALA A 24 -14.02 10.39 -8.37
N GLY A 25 -14.29 9.48 -9.32
CA GLY A 25 -15.47 9.53 -10.20
C GLY A 25 -16.81 9.41 -9.48
N ALA A 26 -16.84 8.94 -8.23
CA ALA A 26 -18.03 8.93 -7.38
C ALA A 26 -18.27 10.26 -6.64
N THR A 27 -17.48 11.30 -6.93
CA THR A 27 -17.56 12.63 -6.32
C THR A 27 -17.68 13.73 -7.36
N ALA A 28 -18.16 14.90 -6.96
CA ALA A 28 -18.17 16.12 -7.78
C ALA A 28 -16.86 16.94 -7.67
N ARG A 29 -15.82 16.41 -7.01
CA ARG A 29 -14.53 17.08 -6.76
C ARG A 29 -13.33 16.15 -6.97
N PRO A 30 -13.21 15.47 -8.13
CA PRO A 30 -12.15 14.49 -8.36
C PRO A 30 -10.74 15.04 -8.10
N GLU A 31 -10.54 16.34 -8.27
CA GLU A 31 -9.29 17.04 -8.01
C GLU A 31 -8.89 17.10 -6.53
N ARG A 32 -9.85 16.87 -5.61
CA ARG A 32 -9.66 16.80 -4.16
C ARG A 32 -9.57 15.38 -3.62
N VAL A 33 -9.60 14.36 -4.48
CA VAL A 33 -9.52 12.95 -4.09
C VAL A 33 -8.10 12.41 -4.34
N ILE A 34 -7.58 11.64 -3.37
CA ILE A 34 -6.22 11.10 -3.42
C ILE A 34 -6.10 9.80 -2.62
N GLY A 35 -5.16 8.93 -2.98
CA GLY A 35 -4.77 7.80 -2.15
C GLY A 35 -3.63 8.18 -1.20
N TRP A 36 -3.71 7.77 0.05
CA TRP A 36 -2.57 7.74 0.94
C TRP A 36 -2.59 6.37 1.62
N HIS A 37 -1.77 5.47 1.08
CA HIS A 37 -1.67 4.09 1.51
C HIS A 37 -0.54 3.96 2.53
N TRP A 38 -0.87 3.50 3.74
CA TRP A 38 0.05 3.24 4.84
C TRP A 38 -0.10 1.80 5.35
N ALA A 39 0.98 1.28 5.94
CA ALA A 39 1.04 -0.09 6.44
C ALA A 39 0.78 -0.12 7.96
N SER A 40 0.20 -1.22 8.45
CA SER A 40 -0.03 -1.44 9.88
C SER A 40 1.24 -1.98 10.58
N PRO A 41 1.52 -1.60 11.84
CA PRO A 41 0.87 -0.53 12.61
C PRO A 41 1.21 0.86 12.07
N ALA A 42 0.17 1.67 11.81
CA ALA A 42 0.31 2.93 11.08
C ALA A 42 1.20 3.96 11.78
N TYR A 43 1.35 3.93 13.10
CA TYR A 43 2.22 4.86 13.84
C TYR A 43 3.69 4.42 13.84
N VAL A 44 3.97 3.13 13.66
CA VAL A 44 5.34 2.58 13.63
C VAL A 44 5.92 2.62 12.23
N MET A 45 5.14 2.20 11.23
CA MET A 45 5.62 2.04 9.87
C MET A 45 5.91 3.39 9.22
N ARG A 46 7.08 3.53 8.58
CA ARG A 46 7.42 4.75 7.81
C ARG A 46 6.83 4.77 6.41
N PHE A 47 6.25 3.66 5.96
CA PHE A 47 5.66 3.51 4.63
C PHE A 47 4.53 4.51 4.38
N ALA A 48 4.61 5.24 3.27
CA ALA A 48 3.55 6.09 2.76
C ALA A 48 3.61 6.13 1.22
N GLU A 49 2.65 5.49 0.57
CA GLU A 49 2.46 5.52 -0.88
C GLU A 49 1.30 6.47 -1.19
N ILE A 50 1.63 7.63 -1.78
CA ILE A 50 0.66 8.67 -2.14
C ILE A 50 0.25 8.46 -3.59
N VAL A 51 -1.01 8.13 -3.82
CA VAL A 51 -1.52 7.72 -5.13
C VAL A 51 -2.35 8.84 -5.73
N ALA A 52 -1.80 9.52 -6.73
CA ALA A 52 -2.47 10.62 -7.44
C ALA A 52 -3.09 10.13 -8.74
N THR A 53 -4.31 10.58 -9.02
CA THR A 53 -4.97 10.39 -10.32
C THR A 53 -4.58 11.53 -11.26
N ASP A 54 -4.89 11.43 -12.55
CA ASP A 54 -4.69 12.53 -13.50
C ASP A 54 -5.54 13.77 -13.17
N ALA A 55 -6.66 13.60 -12.46
CA ALA A 55 -7.51 14.70 -12.02
C ALA A 55 -7.02 15.34 -10.71
N THR A 56 -6.27 14.61 -9.87
CA THR A 56 -5.86 15.07 -8.53
C THR A 56 -5.00 16.34 -8.65
N ALA A 57 -5.44 17.42 -8.00
CA ALA A 57 -4.76 18.70 -8.08
C ALA A 57 -3.36 18.63 -7.44
N ARG A 58 -2.39 19.35 -8.02
CA ARG A 58 -1.00 19.32 -7.56
C ARG A 58 -0.87 19.76 -6.10
N GLU A 59 -1.60 20.79 -5.69
CA GLU A 59 -1.59 21.30 -4.32
C GLU A 59 -2.16 20.30 -3.31
N VAL A 60 -3.05 19.40 -3.74
CA VAL A 60 -3.59 18.32 -2.89
C VAL A 60 -2.50 17.29 -2.61
N THR A 61 -1.78 16.88 -3.66
CA THR A 61 -0.63 15.97 -3.54
C THR A 61 0.46 16.58 -2.64
N GLU A 62 0.84 17.84 -2.86
CA GLU A 62 1.83 18.55 -2.05
C GLU A 62 1.39 18.66 -0.58
N ALA A 63 0.12 18.97 -0.32
CA ALA A 63 -0.42 19.04 1.03
C ALA A 63 -0.34 17.69 1.76
N VAL A 64 -0.73 16.60 1.10
CA VAL A 64 -0.69 15.24 1.68
C VAL A 64 0.74 14.78 1.91
N VAL A 65 1.65 15.02 0.97
CA VAL A 65 3.09 14.75 1.16
C VAL A 65 3.63 15.50 2.38
N GLY A 66 3.29 16.79 2.52
CA GLY A 66 3.69 17.59 3.68
C GLY A 66 3.14 17.06 5.00
N VAL A 67 1.88 16.60 5.03
CA VAL A 67 1.30 15.96 6.22
C VAL A 67 2.03 14.65 6.54
N ALA A 68 2.21 13.78 5.54
CA ALA A 68 2.89 12.49 5.72
C ALA A 68 4.30 12.64 6.27
N ALA A 69 5.08 13.59 5.74
CA ALA A 69 6.42 13.90 6.24
C ALA A 69 6.40 14.38 7.70
N ARG A 70 5.47 15.27 8.08
CA ARG A 70 5.30 15.71 9.48
C ARG A 70 4.88 14.59 10.42
N CYS A 71 4.21 13.55 9.90
CA CYS A 71 3.90 12.33 10.64
C CYS A 71 5.07 11.32 10.71
N GLY A 72 6.28 11.71 10.29
CA GLY A 72 7.46 10.84 10.30
C GLY A 72 7.42 9.73 9.25
N LYS A 73 6.57 9.87 8.22
CA LYS A 73 6.51 8.94 7.09
C LYS A 73 7.50 9.35 6.01
N HIS A 74 7.78 8.40 5.10
CA HIS A 74 8.58 8.60 3.91
C HIS A 74 7.65 8.56 2.68
N PRO A 75 6.96 9.67 2.35
CA PRO A 75 5.99 9.67 1.26
C PRO A 75 6.66 9.49 -0.11
N VAL A 76 6.09 8.61 -0.92
CA VAL A 76 6.43 8.41 -2.33
C VAL A 76 5.17 8.65 -3.16
N VAL A 77 5.24 9.57 -4.12
CA VAL A 77 4.10 9.85 -5.01
C VAL A 77 4.16 8.91 -6.21
N VAL A 78 3.05 8.21 -6.47
CA VAL A 78 2.86 7.32 -7.62
C VAL A 78 1.58 7.68 -8.36
N LYS A 79 1.52 7.30 -9.63
CA LYS A 79 0.30 7.45 -10.43
C LYS A 79 -0.67 6.32 -10.14
N ASP A 80 -1.95 6.66 -10.08
CA ASP A 80 -3.02 5.67 -10.06
C ASP A 80 -3.11 4.92 -11.39
N ASN A 81 -3.64 3.70 -11.34
CA ASN A 81 -4.01 2.95 -12.53
C ASN A 81 -5.48 2.53 -12.42
N PRO A 82 -6.39 3.09 -13.24
CA PRO A 82 -7.81 2.80 -13.12
C PRO A 82 -8.18 1.34 -13.44
N MET A 83 -7.28 0.59 -14.09
CA MET A 83 -7.52 -0.77 -14.58
C MET A 83 -6.77 -1.84 -13.76
N ALA A 84 -6.01 -1.45 -12.74
CA ALA A 84 -5.16 -2.40 -12.02
C ALA A 84 -5.18 -2.14 -10.51
N TRP A 85 -5.14 -3.23 -9.76
CA TRP A 85 -5.19 -3.20 -8.31
C TRP A 85 -3.78 -3.20 -7.70
N GLY A 86 -3.66 -2.63 -6.51
CA GLY A 86 -2.48 -2.81 -5.63
C GLY A 86 -1.36 -1.79 -5.81
N PHE A 87 -1.61 -0.65 -6.45
CA PHE A 87 -0.66 0.47 -6.59
C PHE A 87 0.73 0.01 -7.03
N VAL A 88 1.83 0.39 -6.39
CA VAL A 88 3.18 -0.11 -6.74
C VAL A 88 3.61 -1.21 -5.77
N ALA A 89 3.57 -0.93 -4.47
CA ALA A 89 4.12 -1.83 -3.45
C ALA A 89 3.46 -3.22 -3.47
N ASN A 90 2.13 -3.28 -3.45
CA ASN A 90 1.41 -4.55 -3.41
C ASN A 90 1.53 -5.31 -4.74
N ARG A 91 1.55 -4.62 -5.89
CA ARG A 91 1.76 -5.27 -7.20
C ARG A 91 3.09 -6.00 -7.28
N ILE A 92 4.17 -5.36 -6.86
CA ILE A 92 5.51 -5.95 -6.86
C ILE A 92 5.57 -7.11 -5.86
N TYR A 93 5.05 -6.91 -4.65
CA TYR A 93 5.01 -7.96 -3.63
C TYR A 93 4.25 -9.21 -4.10
N PHE A 94 3.07 -9.04 -4.70
CA PHE A 94 2.31 -10.18 -5.21
C PHE A 94 2.96 -10.85 -6.44
N ALA A 95 3.69 -10.11 -7.27
CA ALA A 95 4.46 -10.70 -8.37
C ALA A 95 5.59 -11.58 -7.86
N MET A 96 6.34 -11.08 -6.88
CA MET A 96 7.38 -11.82 -6.19
C MET A 96 6.81 -13.07 -5.50
N LEU A 97 5.69 -12.96 -4.78
CA LEU A 97 5.03 -14.10 -4.14
C LEU A 97 4.61 -15.17 -5.14
N ARG A 98 4.03 -14.78 -6.29
CA ARG A 98 3.63 -15.72 -7.33
C ARG A 98 4.83 -16.51 -7.86
N GLU A 99 5.95 -15.84 -8.11
CA GLU A 99 7.15 -16.51 -8.61
C GLU A 99 7.78 -17.40 -7.54
N ALA A 100 7.86 -16.92 -6.30
CA ALA A 100 8.33 -17.72 -5.18
C ALA A 100 7.49 -18.99 -5.01
N SER A 101 6.15 -18.90 -5.14
CA SER A 101 5.26 -20.07 -5.07
C SER A 101 5.53 -21.07 -6.19
N ARG A 102 5.78 -20.61 -7.42
CA ARG A 102 6.12 -21.49 -8.55
C ARG A 102 7.39 -22.29 -8.31
N VAL A 103 8.45 -21.65 -7.80
CA VAL A 103 9.70 -22.33 -7.44
C VAL A 103 9.47 -23.49 -6.47
N VAL A 104 8.55 -23.30 -5.51
CA VAL A 104 8.16 -24.34 -4.55
C VAL A 104 7.31 -25.42 -5.21
N GLU A 105 6.34 -25.04 -6.04
CA GLU A 105 5.48 -25.96 -6.79
C GLU A 105 6.27 -26.87 -7.76
N GLU A 106 7.34 -26.35 -8.35
CA GLU A 106 8.28 -27.09 -9.20
C GLU A 106 9.20 -28.04 -8.41
N GLY A 107 9.19 -27.97 -7.07
CA GLY A 107 10.02 -28.80 -6.20
C GLY A 107 11.48 -28.37 -6.13
N VAL A 108 11.82 -27.17 -6.61
CA VAL A 108 13.20 -26.66 -6.64
C VAL A 108 13.70 -26.30 -5.23
N ALA A 109 12.82 -25.78 -4.37
CA ALA A 109 13.13 -25.39 -3.01
C ALA A 109 11.89 -25.44 -2.10
N THR A 110 12.08 -25.53 -0.78
CA THR A 110 11.00 -25.32 0.21
C THR A 110 10.76 -23.83 0.47
N HIS A 111 9.63 -23.48 1.11
CA HIS A 111 9.35 -22.12 1.54
C HIS A 111 10.47 -21.52 2.42
N GLU A 112 11.02 -22.32 3.34
CA GLU A 112 12.09 -21.92 4.25
C GLU A 112 13.39 -21.64 3.49
N GLN A 113 13.74 -22.50 2.53
CA GLN A 113 14.92 -22.30 1.69
C GLN A 113 14.79 -21.04 0.83
N VAL A 114 13.64 -20.80 0.22
CA VAL A 114 13.38 -19.56 -0.53
C VAL A 114 13.51 -18.34 0.39
N ASN A 115 12.92 -18.39 1.59
CA ASN A 115 13.05 -17.30 2.56
C ASN A 115 14.52 -17.03 2.94
N GLN A 116 15.27 -18.08 3.28
CA GLN A 116 16.68 -17.97 3.68
C GLN A 116 17.53 -17.37 2.56
N LEU A 117 17.35 -17.86 1.33
CA LEU A 117 18.09 -17.35 0.17
C LEU A 117 17.80 -15.87 -0.10
N MET A 118 16.54 -15.42 0.05
CA MET A 118 16.20 -14.00 -0.14
C MET A 118 16.76 -13.11 0.98
N VAL A 119 16.79 -13.61 2.22
CA VAL A 119 17.42 -12.91 3.35
C VAL A 119 18.94 -12.81 3.15
N ASP A 120 19.62 -13.91 2.81
CA ASP A 120 21.08 -13.92 2.70
C ASP A 120 21.60 -13.17 1.46
N CYS A 121 20.93 -13.35 0.31
CA CYS A 121 21.37 -12.76 -0.95
C CYS A 121 21.01 -11.27 -1.06
N TYR A 122 19.75 -10.92 -0.80
CA TYR A 122 19.21 -9.58 -1.01
C TYR A 122 19.08 -8.77 0.29
N ARG A 123 19.48 -9.34 1.43
CA ARG A 123 19.45 -8.67 2.75
C ARG A 123 18.06 -8.21 3.15
N TRP A 124 17.04 -8.97 2.75
CA TRP A 124 15.69 -8.68 3.19
C TRP A 124 15.58 -8.94 4.69
N PRO A 125 14.81 -8.13 5.43
CA PRO A 125 14.56 -8.41 6.85
C PRO A 125 13.88 -9.76 7.07
N VAL A 126 13.11 -10.21 6.08
CA VAL A 126 12.30 -11.42 6.11
C VAL A 126 12.02 -11.88 4.67
N GLY A 127 11.96 -13.19 4.46
CA GLY A 127 11.66 -13.78 3.15
C GLY A 127 10.20 -13.64 2.72
N PRO A 128 9.89 -13.91 1.43
CA PRO A 128 8.58 -13.65 0.82
C PRO A 128 7.42 -14.36 1.53
N PHE A 129 7.61 -15.57 2.05
CA PHE A 129 6.54 -16.34 2.71
C PHE A 129 6.38 -16.02 4.19
N ALA A 130 7.40 -15.46 4.83
CA ALA A 130 7.35 -15.11 6.24
C ALA A 130 6.62 -13.76 6.49
N MET A 131 6.35 -12.99 5.44
CA MET A 131 5.56 -11.75 5.47
C MET A 131 4.02 -11.97 5.53
N VAL A 132 3.54 -13.22 5.37
CA VAL A 132 2.10 -13.53 5.29
C VAL A 132 1.42 -13.61 6.67
N LYS A 133 2.18 -13.57 7.77
CA LYS A 133 1.61 -13.38 9.11
C LYS A 133 1.11 -11.93 9.24
N GLY A 134 -0.13 -11.70 8.82
CA GLY A 134 -0.73 -10.37 8.74
C GLY A 134 -0.86 -9.67 10.09
N ALA A 135 -1.16 -8.36 10.05
CA ALA A 135 -1.35 -7.55 11.26
C ALA A 135 -2.46 -8.06 12.21
N THR A 136 -3.32 -8.98 11.76
CA THR A 136 -4.36 -9.66 12.54
C THR A 136 -3.87 -10.88 13.30
N SER A 137 -2.66 -11.40 13.04
CA SER A 137 -2.14 -12.56 13.77
C SER A 137 -1.86 -12.26 15.25
N GLY A 138 -1.66 -10.99 15.60
CA GLY A 138 -1.57 -10.50 16.98
C GLY A 138 -2.92 -10.20 17.64
N TRP A 139 -4.05 -10.34 16.91
CA TRP A 139 -5.42 -10.11 17.41
C TRP A 139 -6.14 -11.43 17.72
N LYS A 140 -5.42 -12.56 17.73
CA LYS A 140 -5.88 -13.73 18.46
C LYS A 140 -5.68 -13.45 19.93
N GLU A 141 -6.62 -12.72 20.51
CA GLU A 141 -6.82 -12.71 21.96
C GLU A 141 -6.96 -14.15 22.43
N ASP A 142 -6.26 -14.42 23.53
CA ASP A 142 -6.47 -15.50 24.47
C ASP A 142 -7.97 -15.78 24.62
N LYS A 143 -8.51 -16.74 23.86
CA LYS A 143 -9.80 -17.33 24.18
C LYS A 143 -9.50 -18.58 24.99
N SER A 144 -9.52 -18.36 26.31
CA SER A 144 -9.75 -19.31 27.42
C SER A 144 -9.64 -20.80 27.08
#